data_AF-A0A1L3FBW6-F1
#
_entry.id   AF-A0A1L3FBW6-F1
#
_cell.length_a   1.000
_cell.length_b   1.000
_cell.length_c   1.000
_cell.angle_alpha   90.00
_cell.angle_beta   90.00
_cell.angle_gamma   90.00
#
_symmetry.space_group_name_H-M   'P 1'
#
loop_
_entity.id
_entity.type
_entity.pdbx_description
1 polymer ?
#
loop_
_entity_poly.entity_id
_entity_poly.type
_entity_poly.pdbx_seq_one_letter_code
_entity_poly.pdbx_strand_id
1 'polypeptide(L)' 'MGSIMIDAAKCEELANHYKVLSQSSGVSADRAFLLKNIARSLTGVASQLDRLAALTRDEARVTPPQM' A
#
# COMPACT_ATOMS: atom_id res chain seq x y z
N MET A 1 15.39 -16.85 -2.61
CA MET A 1 14.58 -15.85 -1.86
C MET A 1 13.92 -14.93 -2.88
N GLY A 2 12.64 -15.12 -3.17
CA GLY A 2 11.88 -14.09 -3.89
C GLY A 2 11.67 -12.91 -2.93
N SER A 3 12.03 -11.69 -3.33
CA SER A 3 11.58 -10.50 -2.62
C SER A 3 10.07 -10.59 -2.44
N ILE A 4 9.58 -10.49 -1.22
CA ILE A 4 8.15 -10.28 -0.97
C ILE A 4 7.86 -8.90 -1.56
N MET A 5 7.44 -8.88 -2.83
CA MET A 5 7.02 -7.66 -3.49
C MET A 5 5.67 -7.32 -2.89
N ILE A 6 5.65 -6.30 -2.05
CA ILE A 6 4.40 -5.76 -1.51
C ILE A 6 3.57 -5.21 -2.68
N ASP A 7 2.31 -5.62 -2.77
CA ASP A 7 1.36 -5.11 -3.77
C ASP A 7 0.36 -4.13 -3.14
N ALA A 8 -0.39 -3.42 -3.98
CA ALA A 8 -1.34 -2.41 -3.54
C ALA A 8 -2.41 -2.98 -2.59
N ALA A 9 -2.94 -4.16 -2.92
CA ALA A 9 -3.96 -4.83 -2.11
C ALA A 9 -3.43 -5.17 -0.70
N LYS A 10 -2.18 -5.63 -0.59
CA LYS A 10 -1.57 -5.93 0.70
C LYS A 10 -1.32 -4.66 1.52
N CYS A 11 -0.91 -3.57 0.87
CA CYS A 11 -0.81 -2.26 1.51
C CYS A 11 -2.17 -1.79 2.05
N GLU A 12 -3.25 -1.94 1.30
CA GLU A 12 -4.60 -1.57 1.74
C GLU A 12 -5.10 -2.43 2.91
N GLU A 13 -4.88 -3.75 2.85
CA GLU A 13 -5.22 -4.69 3.92
C GLU A 13 -4.55 -4.27 5.24
N LEU A 14 -3.23 -4.05 5.19
CA LEU A 14 -2.46 -3.62 6.34
C LEU A 14 -2.87 -2.22 6.82
N ALA A 15 -3.15 -1.29 5.89
CA ALA A 15 -3.62 0.05 6.25
C ALA A 15 -4.91 0.00 7.05
N ASN A 16 -5.87 -0.81 6.60
CA ASN A 16 -7.14 -1.02 7.30
C ASN A 16 -6.91 -1.69 8.66
N HIS A 17 -6.04 -2.70 8.72
CA HIS A 17 -5.69 -3.36 9.98
C HIS A 17 -5.13 -2.39 11.02
N TYR A 18 -4.14 -1.57 10.66
CA TYR A 18 -3.54 -0.60 11.57
C TYR A 18 -4.51 0.52 11.95
N LYS A 19 -5.41 0.93 11.04
CA LYS A 19 -6.48 1.88 11.35
C LYS A 19 -7.41 1.33 12.43
N VAL A 20 -7.84 0.08 12.31
CA VAL A 20 -8.67 -0.59 13.33
C VAL A 20 -7.92 -0.72 14.66
N LEU A 21 -6.66 -1.17 14.63
CA LEU A 21 -5.84 -1.26 15.85
C LEU A 21 -5.65 0.10 16.55
N SER A 22 -5.59 1.19 15.79
CA SER A 22 -5.45 2.53 16.37
C SER A 22 -6.68 2.99 17.17
N GLN A 23 -7.82 2.32 16.99
CA GLN A 23 -9.09 2.62 17.65
C GLN A 23 -9.40 1.63 18.78
N SER A 24 -8.55 0.62 18.99
CA SER A 24 -8.75 -0.39 20.03
C SER A 24 -8.68 0.22 21.43
N SER A 25 -9.62 -0.19 22.29
CA SER A 25 -9.63 0.21 23.70
C SER A 25 -8.36 -0.26 24.39
N GLY A 26 -7.74 0.62 25.19
CA GLY A 26 -6.49 0.32 25.90
C GLY A 26 -5.21 0.65 25.14
N VAL A 27 -5.29 1.18 23.91
CA VAL A 27 -4.12 1.72 23.20
C VAL A 27 -3.83 3.14 23.70
N SER A 28 -2.58 3.42 24.07
CA SER A 28 -2.17 4.78 24.45
C SER A 28 -2.28 5.76 23.28
N ALA A 29 -2.42 7.05 23.58
CA ALA A 29 -2.52 8.10 22.56
C ALA A 29 -1.33 8.08 21.58
N ASP A 30 -0.10 7.92 22.08
CA ASP A 30 1.11 7.88 21.27
C ASP A 30 1.12 6.67 20.34
N ARG A 31 0.73 5.49 20.85
CA ARG A 31 0.65 4.28 20.04
C ARG A 31 -0.45 4.38 18.99
N ALA A 32 -1.61 4.94 19.34
CA ALA A 32 -2.69 5.20 18.38
C ALA A 32 -2.25 6.18 17.28
N PHE A 33 -1.46 7.20 17.62
CA PHE A 33 -0.88 8.13 16.65
C PHE A 33 0.05 7.42 15.66
N LEU A 34 0.98 6.58 16.15
CA LEU A 34 1.87 5.80 15.28
C LEU A 34 1.09 4.86 14.36
N LEU A 35 0.10 4.13 14.90
CA LEU A 35 -0.75 3.22 14.11
C LEU A 35 -1.50 3.96 12.99
N LYS A 36 -2.03 5.16 13.26
CA LYS A 36 -2.68 6.01 12.25
C LYS A 36 -1.71 6.46 11.17
N ASN A 37 -0.48 6.84 11.55
CA ASN A 37 0.53 7.24 10.57
C ASN A 37 0.95 6.06 9.69
N ILE A 38 1.16 4.88 10.28
CA ILE A 38 1.47 3.66 9.51
C ILE A 38 0.34 3.36 8.53
N ALA A 39 -0.92 3.40 8.98
CA ALA A 39 -2.07 3.19 8.10
C ALA A 39 -2.09 4.17 6.92
N ARG A 40 -1.87 5.47 7.18
CA ARG A 40 -1.83 6.51 6.15
C ARG A 40 -0.69 6.28 5.14
N SER A 41 0.50 5.96 5.61
CA SER A 41 1.65 5.68 4.74
C SER A 41 1.37 4.48 3.83
N LEU A 42 0.78 3.41 4.37
CA LEU A 42 0.42 2.23 3.58
C LEU A 42 -0.63 2.54 2.51
N THR A 43 -1.65 3.34 2.81
CA THR A 43 -2.61 3.82 1.79
C THR A 43 -1.91 4.62 0.69
N GLY A 44 -0.94 5.47 1.05
CA GLY A 44 -0.14 6.22 0.08
C GLY A 44 0.67 5.30 -0.83
N VAL A 45 1.32 4.28 -0.26
CA VAL A 45 2.08 3.28 -1.04
C VAL A 45 1.15 2.47 -1.95
N ALA A 46 -0.02 2.05 -1.48
CA ALA A 46 -1.01 1.35 -2.32
C ALA A 46 -1.36 2.17 -3.57
N SER A 47 -1.68 3.46 -3.38
CA SER A 47 -2.02 4.36 -4.48
C SER A 47 -0.85 4.54 -5.47
N GLN A 48 0.38 4.57 -4.96
CA GLN A 48 1.58 4.65 -5.81
C GLN A 48 1.81 3.37 -6.61
N LEU A 49 1.59 2.20 -5.99
CA LEU A 49 1.70 0.90 -6.65
C LEU A 49 0.64 0.72 -7.74
N ASP A 50 -0.60 1.12 -7.49
CA ASP A 50 -1.66 1.09 -8.51
C ASP A 50 -1.34 1.99 -9.70
N ARG A 51 -0.82 3.20 -9.43
CA ARG A 51 -0.38 4.12 -10.47
C ARG A 51 0.80 3.54 -11.27
N LEU A 52 1.77 2.93 -10.58
CA LEU A 52 2.89 2.26 -11.24
C LEU A 52 2.40 1.12 -12.15
N ALA A 53 1.49 0.28 -11.66
CA ALA A 53 0.90 -0.80 -12.43
C ALA A 53 0.12 -0.28 -13.66
N ALA A 54 -0.57 0.85 -13.53
CA ALA A 54 -1.24 1.51 -14.66
C ALA A 54 -0.25 2.01 -15.71
N LEU A 55 0.84 2.65 -15.29
CA LEU A 55 1.91 3.10 -16.20
C LEU A 55 2.55 1.93 -16.93
N THR A 56 2.90 0.85 -16.23
CA THR A 56 3.48 -0.36 -16.84
C THR A 56 2.56 -0.98 -17.90
N ARG A 57 1.24 -0.99 -17.66
CA ARG A 57 0.26 -1.48 -18.66
C ARG A 57 0.19 -0.58 -19.88
N ASP A 58 0.25 0.73 -19.70
CA ASP A 58 0.20 1.69 -20.81
C ASP A 58 1.49 1.63 -21.65
N GLU A 59 2.65 1.55 -21.01
CA GLU A 59 3.95 1.37 -21.66
C GLU A 59 3.97 0.08 -22.51
N ALA A 60 3.48 -1.03 -21.96
CA ALA A 60 3.39 -2.32 -22.66
C ALA A 60 2.42 -2.30 -23.86
N ARG A 61 1.42 -1.40 -23.85
CA ARG A 61 0.48 -1.23 -24.97
C ARG A 61 1.07 -0.38 -26.10
N VAL A 62 1.98 0.55 -25.78
CA VAL A 62 2.59 1.47 -26.74
C VAL A 62 3.79 0.85 -27.46
N THR A 63 4.46 -0.16 -26.88
CA THR A 63 5.55 -0.87 -27.55
C THR A 63 5.01 -1.97 -28.48
N PRO A 64 5.18 -1.89 -29.81
CA PRO A 64 4.89 -3.02 -30.70
C PRO A 64 5.89 -4.15 -30.43
N PRO A 65 5.53 -5.43 -30.70
CA PRO A 65 6.51 -6.51 -30.69
C PRO A 65 7.62 -6.13 -31.68
N GLN A 66 8.86 -6.09 -31.20
CA GLN A 66 10.01 -5.96 -32.08
C GLN A 66 10.07 -7.24 -32.93
N MET A 67 9.80 -7.08 -34.23
CA MET A 67 10.06 -8.08 -35.26
C MET A 67 11.56 -8.27 -35.45
#